data_AF-A0A8J6E1Q8-F1
#
_entry.id   AF-A0A8J6E1Q8-F1
#
_cell.length_a   1.000
_cell.length_b   1.000
_cell.length_c   1.000
_cell.angle_alpha   90.00
_cell.angle_beta   90.00
_cell.angle_gamma   90.00
#
_symmetry.space_group_name_H-M   'P 1'
#
loop_
_entity.id
_entity.type
_entity.pdbx_description
1 polymer ?
#
loop_
_entity_poly.entity_id
_entity_poly.type
_entity_poly.pdbx_seq_one_letter_code
_entity_poly.pdbx_strand_id
1 'polypeptide(L)'
;MSWLTVDDLIERIINDPGVKDKQAYYNSLHDIWDGTVEYIKEQVSNGLGVGFRPLGYFVFEPINDPSSPKGGRRELRFILDRNLIDKNNIRPSPEIDNIFTGSIFEKFPGLAPMNYATIGQNIGSDRKTCDTTVKRILKEFIDLITRDLDFKLDMGVATLIVKDKRAKIQMAPVQFKVDLTKTVTASSLRPAPKGK
;
A
#
# COMPACT_ATOMS: atom_id res chain seq x y z
N MET A 1 -23.38 -9.25 9.45
CA MET A 1 -22.78 -9.09 8.10
C MET A 1 -21.29 -9.36 8.24
N SER A 2 -20.76 -10.31 7.46
CA SER A 2 -19.32 -10.54 7.34
C SER A 2 -18.72 -9.47 6.43
N TRP A 3 -17.49 -9.06 6.72
CA TRP A 3 -16.71 -8.17 5.86
C TRP A 3 -16.02 -9.00 4.80
N LEU A 4 -16.00 -8.53 3.55
CA LEU A 4 -15.17 -9.15 2.52
C LEU A 4 -13.69 -8.84 2.80
N THR A 5 -12.82 -9.83 2.58
CA THR A 5 -11.37 -9.78 2.82
C THR A 5 -10.58 -10.05 1.53
N VAL A 6 -9.24 -10.04 1.63
CA VAL A 6 -8.38 -10.42 0.49
C VAL A 6 -8.66 -11.84 0.02
N ASP A 7 -8.99 -12.76 0.93
CA ASP A 7 -9.32 -14.14 0.59
C ASP A 7 -10.55 -14.18 -0.32
N ASP A 8 -11.58 -13.38 -0.02
CA ASP A 8 -12.76 -13.25 -0.89
C ASP A 8 -12.40 -12.68 -2.28
N LEU A 9 -11.41 -11.78 -2.37
CA LEU A 9 -10.92 -11.29 -3.67
C LEU A 9 -10.20 -12.40 -4.44
N ILE A 10 -9.32 -13.13 -3.77
CA ILE A 10 -8.56 -14.24 -4.35
C ILE A 10 -9.51 -15.32 -4.84
N GLU A 11 -10.51 -15.70 -4.03
CA GLU A 11 -11.54 -16.67 -4.41
C GLU A 11 -12.31 -16.26 -5.67
N ARG A 12 -12.60 -14.96 -5.83
CA ARG A 12 -13.24 -14.46 -7.05
C ARG A 12 -12.31 -14.56 -8.25
N ILE A 13 -11.03 -14.20 -8.09
CA ILE A 13 -10.03 -14.26 -9.16
C ILE A 13 -9.81 -15.70 -9.65
N ILE A 14 -9.70 -16.68 -8.75
CA ILE A 14 -9.46 -18.08 -9.15
C ILE A 14 -10.67 -18.73 -9.84
N ASN A 15 -11.85 -18.13 -9.71
CA ASN A 15 -13.07 -18.59 -10.37
C ASN A 15 -13.27 -17.97 -11.76
N ASP A 16 -12.31 -17.16 -12.25
CA ASP A 16 -12.28 -16.71 -13.63
C ASP A 16 -12.19 -17.91 -14.60
N PRO A 17 -12.98 -17.95 -15.70
CA PRO A 17 -13.02 -19.07 -16.65
C PRO A 17 -11.67 -19.42 -17.31
N GLY A 18 -10.70 -18.51 -17.26
CA GLY A 18 -9.36 -18.69 -17.84
C GLY A 18 -8.36 -19.41 -16.94
N VAL A 19 -8.69 -19.68 -15.68
CA VAL A 19 -7.78 -20.30 -14.71
C VAL A 19 -7.84 -21.83 -14.83
N LYS A 20 -6.77 -22.43 -15.37
CA LYS A 20 -6.68 -23.88 -15.57
C LYS A 20 -6.40 -24.64 -14.27
N ASP A 21 -5.39 -24.19 -13.52
CA ASP A 21 -5.02 -24.77 -12.22
C ASP A 21 -5.38 -23.78 -11.11
N LYS A 22 -6.56 -24.00 -10.51
CA LYS A 22 -7.09 -23.12 -9.47
C LYS A 22 -6.25 -23.15 -8.20
N GLN A 23 -5.73 -24.30 -7.80
CA GLN A 23 -5.00 -24.45 -6.53
C GLN A 23 -3.61 -23.82 -6.63
N ALA A 24 -2.89 -24.08 -7.72
CA ALA A 24 -1.59 -23.45 -7.93
C ALA A 24 -1.73 -21.93 -8.06
N TYR A 25 -2.78 -21.46 -8.74
CA TYR A 25 -3.01 -20.02 -8.86
C TYR A 25 -3.43 -19.38 -7.53
N TYR A 26 -4.29 -20.04 -6.75
CA TYR A 26 -4.66 -19.61 -5.39
C TYR A 26 -3.41 -19.40 -4.53
N ASN A 27 -2.53 -20.40 -4.45
CA ASN A 27 -1.29 -20.31 -3.67
C ASN A 27 -0.41 -19.15 -4.14
N SER A 28 -0.26 -18.97 -5.46
CA SER A 28 0.54 -17.86 -6.01
C SER A 28 -0.04 -16.49 -5.70
N LEU A 29 -1.38 -16.34 -5.70
CA LEU A 29 -2.03 -15.07 -5.36
C LEU A 29 -1.76 -14.71 -3.89
N HIS A 30 -1.83 -15.69 -2.98
CA HIS A 30 -1.48 -15.51 -1.57
C HIS A 30 0.00 -15.15 -1.39
N ASP A 31 0.93 -15.93 -1.95
CA ASP A 31 2.37 -15.68 -1.82
C ASP A 31 2.75 -14.26 -2.29
N ILE A 32 2.16 -13.81 -3.40
CA ILE A 32 2.41 -12.46 -3.95
C ILE A 32 1.77 -11.38 -3.08
N TRP A 33 0.58 -11.61 -2.53
CA TRP A 33 -0.07 -10.65 -1.63
C TRP A 33 0.71 -10.52 -0.32
N ASP A 34 1.09 -11.63 0.28
CA ASP A 34 1.88 -11.64 1.52
C ASP A 34 3.25 -11.01 1.29
N GLY A 35 3.93 -11.33 0.18
CA GLY A 35 5.18 -10.66 -0.19
C GLY A 35 5.02 -9.16 -0.39
N THR A 36 3.87 -8.72 -0.88
CA THR A 36 3.52 -7.29 -1.01
C THR A 36 3.32 -6.62 0.34
N VAL A 37 2.59 -7.28 1.25
CA VAL A 37 2.37 -6.80 2.62
C VAL A 37 3.69 -6.73 3.40
N GLU A 38 4.54 -7.74 3.30
CA GLU A 38 5.87 -7.75 3.95
C GLU A 38 6.77 -6.65 3.39
N TYR A 39 6.76 -6.40 2.08
CA TYR A 39 7.48 -5.27 1.50
C TYR A 39 7.00 -3.93 2.09
N ILE A 40 5.68 -3.70 2.21
CA ILE A 40 5.13 -2.48 2.82
C ILE A 40 5.62 -2.35 4.27
N LYS A 41 5.51 -3.43 5.06
CA LYS A 41 5.97 -3.45 6.46
C LYS A 41 7.45 -3.13 6.57
N GLU A 42 8.29 -3.68 5.70
CA GLU A 42 9.73 -3.45 5.71
C GLU A 42 10.06 -1.98 5.44
N GLN A 43 9.52 -1.41 4.37
CA GLN A 43 9.76 -0.01 4.01
C GLN A 43 9.29 0.95 5.11
N VAL A 44 8.11 0.71 5.66
CA VAL A 44 7.56 1.51 6.76
C VAL A 44 8.41 1.37 8.03
N SER A 45 8.84 0.15 8.36
CA SER A 45 9.73 -0.10 9.51
C SER A 45 11.07 0.62 9.37
N ASN A 46 11.51 0.84 8.13
CA ASN A 46 12.70 1.61 7.76
C ASN A 46 12.47 3.13 7.73
N GLY A 47 11.28 3.62 8.08
CA GLY A 47 10.94 5.04 8.08
C GLY A 47 10.73 5.65 6.68
N LEU A 48 10.51 4.79 5.67
CA LEU A 48 10.23 5.16 4.29
C LEU A 48 8.74 5.11 3.99
N GLY A 49 8.26 6.05 3.19
CA GLY A 49 6.89 5.99 2.68
C GLY A 49 6.78 4.98 1.54
N VAL A 50 5.57 4.47 1.29
CA VAL A 50 5.30 3.53 0.20
C VAL A 50 4.09 3.98 -0.62
N GLY A 51 4.27 4.14 -1.93
CA GLY A 51 3.18 4.42 -2.86
C GLY A 51 2.57 3.14 -3.41
N PHE A 52 1.37 2.79 -2.96
CA PHE A 52 0.64 1.57 -3.29
C PHE A 52 -0.51 1.87 -4.27
N ARG A 53 -0.16 2.19 -5.52
CA ARG A 53 -1.14 2.59 -6.54
C ARG A 53 -1.91 1.40 -7.13
N PRO A 54 -3.19 1.59 -7.49
CA PRO A 54 -3.98 2.83 -7.46
C PRO A 54 -4.68 3.13 -6.11
N LEU A 55 -4.32 2.43 -5.03
CA LEU A 55 -5.02 2.54 -3.76
C LEU A 55 -4.70 3.84 -3.02
N GLY A 56 -3.41 4.10 -2.78
CA GLY A 56 -2.98 5.21 -1.94
C GLY A 56 -1.52 5.14 -1.56
N TYR A 57 -1.17 5.84 -0.49
CA TYR A 57 0.20 6.11 -0.10
C TYR A 57 0.35 6.06 1.42
N PHE A 58 1.34 5.31 1.89
CA PHE A 58 1.85 5.43 3.25
C PHE A 58 2.91 6.50 3.27
N VAL A 59 2.73 7.53 4.10
CA VAL A 59 3.66 8.65 4.23
C VAL A 59 3.95 8.93 5.69
N PHE A 60 5.10 9.55 5.95
CA PHE A 60 5.46 10.01 7.28
C PHE A 60 5.33 11.53 7.34
N GLU A 61 4.36 12.01 8.09
CA GLU A 61 4.14 13.44 8.32
C GLU A 61 4.92 13.91 9.55
N PRO A 62 5.67 15.02 9.46
CA PRO A 62 6.28 15.63 10.62
C PRO A 62 5.20 16.25 11.50
N ILE A 63 5.27 15.97 12.79
CA ILE A 63 4.41 16.53 13.82
C ILE A 63 5.29 17.30 14.78
N ASN A 64 4.91 18.54 15.07
CA ASN A 64 5.52 19.31 16.14
C ASN A 64 5.15 18.64 17.47
N ASP A 65 6.16 18.09 18.15
CA ASP A 65 6.00 17.43 19.43
C ASP A 65 6.97 18.05 20.42
N PRO A 66 6.49 18.97 21.28
CA PRO A 66 7.31 19.62 22.29
C PRO A 66 7.91 18.64 23.30
N SER A 67 7.35 17.44 23.43
CA SER A 67 7.82 16.39 24.33
C SER A 67 8.94 15.54 23.70
N SER A 68 9.14 15.64 22.38
CA SER A 68 10.24 14.97 21.69
C SER A 68 11.56 15.69 21.95
N PRO A 69 12.68 14.99 22.20
CA PRO A 69 14.00 15.59 22.45
C PRO A 69 14.49 16.55 21.35
N LYS A 70 13.95 16.45 20.13
CA LYS A 70 14.29 17.31 18.98
C LYS A 70 13.14 18.22 18.53
N GLY A 71 12.10 18.37 19.35
CA GLY A 71 10.94 19.23 19.05
C GLY A 71 10.05 18.73 17.90
N GLY A 72 10.17 17.46 17.52
CA GLY A 72 9.33 16.87 16.48
C GLY A 72 9.37 15.34 16.46
N ARG A 73 8.30 14.74 15.95
CA ARG A 73 8.21 13.30 15.62
C ARG A 73 7.64 13.12 14.22
N ARG A 74 7.80 11.96 13.62
CA ARG A 74 7.12 11.60 12.36
C ARG A 74 6.02 10.60 12.68
N GLU A 75 4.83 10.81 12.13
CA GLU A 75 3.71 9.87 12.26
C GLU A 75 3.38 9.29 10.90
N LEU A 76 3.19 7.97 10.88
CA LEU A 76 2.75 7.26 9.69
C LEU A 76 1.27 7.60 9.42
N ARG A 77 0.98 8.03 8.20
CA ARG A 77 -0.35 8.33 7.69
C ARG A 77 -0.61 7.55 6.42
N PHE A 78 -1.87 7.25 6.17
CA PHE A 78 -2.33 6.72 4.89
C PHE A 78 -3.15 7.77 4.16
N ILE A 79 -2.78 8.01 2.91
CA ILE A 79 -3.48 8.93 2.01
C ILE A 79 -4.08 8.10 0.88
N LEU A 80 -5.40 8.18 0.70
CA LEU A 80 -6.06 7.54 -0.45
C LEU A 80 -5.70 8.25 -1.76
N ASP A 81 -5.54 7.49 -2.83
CA ASP A 81 -5.30 8.06 -4.15
C ASP A 81 -6.51 8.88 -4.59
N ARG A 82 -6.27 10.12 -5.01
CA ARG A 82 -7.34 11.04 -5.40
C ARG A 82 -8.15 10.50 -6.58
N ASN A 83 -7.55 9.78 -7.52
CA ASN A 83 -8.29 9.20 -8.64
C ASN A 83 -9.24 8.11 -8.14
N LEU A 84 -8.87 7.37 -7.09
CA LEU A 84 -9.74 6.38 -6.49
C LEU A 84 -10.94 7.05 -5.82
N ILE A 85 -10.72 8.16 -5.10
CA ILE A 85 -11.78 8.96 -4.47
C ILE A 85 -12.74 9.51 -5.54
N ASP A 86 -12.19 10.26 -6.50
CA ASP A 86 -12.96 11.01 -7.49
C ASP A 86 -13.75 10.08 -8.43
N LYS A 87 -13.15 8.98 -8.89
CA LYS A 87 -13.82 8.05 -9.83
C LYS A 87 -14.89 7.19 -9.18
N ASN A 88 -14.75 6.87 -7.90
CA ASN A 88 -15.62 5.89 -7.23
C ASN A 88 -16.57 6.54 -6.22
N ASN A 89 -16.55 7.87 -6.08
CA ASN A 89 -17.34 8.64 -5.11
C ASN A 89 -17.13 8.16 -3.67
N ILE A 90 -15.89 7.85 -3.31
CA ILE A 90 -15.52 7.44 -1.95
C ILE A 90 -15.53 8.67 -1.05
N ARG A 91 -16.05 8.51 0.16
CA ARG A 91 -16.06 9.53 1.21
C ARG A 91 -14.99 9.16 2.25
N PRO A 92 -13.76 9.68 2.15
CA PRO A 92 -12.74 9.42 3.15
C PRO A 92 -13.17 9.98 4.51
N SER A 93 -12.82 9.28 5.58
CA SER A 93 -12.93 9.80 6.93
C SER A 93 -11.84 10.87 7.16
N PRO A 94 -12.02 11.79 8.13
CA PRO A 94 -11.05 12.86 8.39
C PRO A 94 -9.62 12.36 8.65
N GLU A 95 -9.47 11.12 9.13
CA GLU A 95 -8.16 10.49 9.37
C GLU A 95 -7.40 10.11 8.08
N ILE A 96 -8.11 10.05 6.94
CA ILE A 96 -7.54 9.79 5.61
C ILE A 96 -7.58 11.05 4.72
N ASP A 97 -8.42 12.03 5.06
CA ASP A 97 -8.72 13.20 4.23
C ASP A 97 -7.58 14.24 4.26
N ASN A 98 -6.45 13.89 3.63
CA ASN A 98 -5.35 14.80 3.31
C ASN A 98 -5.23 14.92 1.78
N ILE A 99 -6.13 15.71 1.17
CA ILE A 99 -6.12 15.98 -0.27
C ILE A 99 -4.98 16.95 -0.59
N PHE A 100 -3.91 16.44 -1.20
CA PHE A 100 -2.83 17.29 -1.69
C PHE A 100 -3.07 17.78 -3.12
N THR A 101 -2.80 19.05 -3.36
CA THR A 101 -2.55 19.61 -4.70
C THR A 101 -1.04 19.45 -5.03
N GLY A 102 -0.70 18.94 -6.21
CA GLY A 102 0.70 18.71 -6.65
C GLY A 102 1.19 17.26 -6.53
N SER A 103 2.47 17.01 -6.85
CA SER A 103 3.06 15.66 -6.79
C SER A 103 3.32 15.23 -5.35
N ILE A 104 2.71 14.12 -4.92
CA ILE A 104 2.93 13.54 -3.58
C ILE A 104 4.38 13.12 -3.36
N PHE A 105 5.11 12.76 -4.42
CA PHE A 105 6.52 12.39 -4.35
C PHE A 105 7.43 13.60 -4.10
N GLU A 106 7.01 14.81 -4.48
CA GLU A 106 7.74 16.05 -4.18
C GLU A 106 7.50 16.48 -2.73
N LYS A 107 6.29 16.27 -2.21
CA LYS A 107 5.92 16.65 -0.84
C LYS A 107 6.49 15.72 0.22
N PHE A 108 6.71 14.44 -0.11
CA PHE A 108 7.22 13.43 0.81
C PHE A 108 8.54 12.85 0.31
N PRO A 109 9.67 13.55 0.52
CA PRO A 109 11.00 13.01 0.21
C PRO A 109 11.22 11.73 1.01
N GLY A 110 11.44 10.61 0.32
CA GLY A 110 11.51 9.27 0.92
C GLY A 110 10.27 8.40 0.67
N LEU A 111 9.30 8.86 -0.13
CA LEU A 111 8.24 8.02 -0.67
C LEU A 111 8.78 7.14 -1.81
N ALA A 112 8.87 5.83 -1.57
CA ALA A 112 9.27 4.85 -2.58
C ALA A 112 8.04 4.28 -3.30
N PRO A 113 8.07 4.08 -4.63
CA PRO A 113 7.05 3.29 -5.31
C PRO A 113 7.14 1.81 -4.90
N MET A 114 6.07 1.05 -5.11
CA MET A 114 6.13 -0.41 -5.05
C MET A 114 7.21 -0.97 -5.97
N ASN A 115 8.06 -1.85 -5.43
CA ASN A 115 9.09 -2.53 -6.21
C ASN A 115 8.76 -4.02 -6.37
N TYR A 116 8.03 -4.33 -7.45
CA TYR A 116 7.63 -5.71 -7.78
C TYR A 116 8.80 -6.64 -8.10
N ALA A 117 9.98 -6.11 -8.43
CA ALA A 117 11.17 -6.95 -8.60
C ALA A 117 11.69 -7.45 -7.24
N THR A 118 11.71 -6.58 -6.22
CA THR A 118 12.08 -6.96 -4.85
C THR A 118 11.07 -7.94 -4.26
N ILE A 119 9.77 -7.68 -4.44
CA ILE A 119 8.71 -8.60 -3.99
C ILE A 119 8.91 -9.98 -4.64
N GLY A 120 9.08 -10.02 -5.96
CA GLY A 120 9.31 -11.26 -6.69
C GLY A 120 10.56 -12.03 -6.24
N GLN A 121 11.67 -11.33 -6.00
CA GLN A 121 12.89 -11.96 -5.49
C GLN A 121 12.69 -12.65 -4.14
N ASN A 122 11.88 -12.07 -3.26
CA ASN A 122 11.64 -12.63 -1.92
C ASN A 122 10.79 -13.90 -1.94
N ILE A 123 9.90 -14.05 -2.92
CA ILE A 123 8.95 -15.16 -3.01
C ILE A 123 9.24 -16.12 -4.18
N GLY A 124 10.33 -15.91 -4.93
CA GLY A 124 10.68 -16.74 -6.08
C GLY A 124 9.78 -16.55 -7.31
N SER A 125 9.16 -15.38 -7.45
CA SER A 125 8.29 -15.03 -8.59
C SER A 125 8.91 -13.94 -9.45
N ASP A 126 8.58 -13.89 -10.75
CA ASP A 126 9.09 -12.85 -11.62
C ASP A 126 8.34 -11.51 -11.41
N ARG A 127 9.02 -10.40 -11.72
CA ARG A 127 8.48 -9.04 -11.57
C ARG A 127 7.12 -8.86 -12.26
N LYS A 128 6.94 -9.42 -13.46
CA LYS A 128 5.72 -9.20 -14.27
C LYS A 128 4.54 -9.94 -13.66
N THR A 129 4.76 -11.16 -13.18
CA THR A 129 3.75 -11.92 -12.44
C THR A 129 3.33 -11.18 -11.18
N CYS A 130 4.29 -10.70 -10.38
CA CYS A 130 3.99 -9.89 -9.19
C CYS A 130 3.17 -8.63 -9.51
N ASP A 131 3.61 -7.81 -10.46
CA ASP A 131 2.91 -6.58 -10.87
C ASP A 131 1.48 -6.88 -11.35
N THR A 132 1.31 -7.91 -12.19
CA THR A 132 0.00 -8.27 -12.76
C THR A 132 -0.94 -8.80 -11.68
N THR A 133 -0.44 -9.67 -10.79
CA THR A 133 -1.23 -10.24 -9.69
C THR A 133 -1.68 -9.17 -8.71
N VAL A 134 -0.78 -8.32 -8.22
CA VAL A 134 -1.14 -7.25 -7.28
C VAL A 134 -2.15 -6.30 -7.91
N LYS A 135 -1.94 -5.91 -9.17
CA LYS A 135 -2.93 -5.09 -9.91
C LYS A 135 -4.27 -5.79 -10.06
N ARG A 136 -4.30 -7.11 -10.24
CA ARG A 136 -5.56 -7.87 -10.34
C ARG A 136 -6.32 -7.87 -9.01
N ILE A 137 -5.63 -8.12 -7.90
CA ILE A 137 -6.23 -8.06 -6.55
C ILE A 137 -6.78 -6.65 -6.28
N LEU A 138 -5.99 -5.61 -6.55
CA LEU A 138 -6.42 -4.22 -6.37
C LEU A 138 -7.59 -3.85 -7.30
N LYS A 139 -7.62 -4.37 -8.52
CA LYS A 139 -8.75 -4.17 -9.43
C LYS A 139 -10.03 -4.78 -8.87
N GLU A 140 -9.99 -6.04 -8.43
CA GLU A 140 -11.18 -6.66 -7.83
C GLU A 140 -11.64 -5.90 -6.58
N PHE A 141 -10.70 -5.47 -5.73
CA PHE A 141 -11.01 -4.61 -4.59
C PHE A 141 -11.78 -3.33 -5.00
N ILE A 142 -11.31 -2.64 -6.04
CA ILE A 142 -11.97 -1.43 -6.56
C ILE A 142 -13.34 -1.77 -7.14
N ASP A 143 -13.44 -2.88 -7.88
CA ASP A 143 -14.70 -3.35 -8.45
C ASP A 143 -15.72 -3.67 -7.33
N LEU A 144 -15.29 -4.15 -6.16
CA LEU A 144 -16.17 -4.31 -5.00
C LEU A 144 -16.63 -2.99 -4.40
N ILE A 145 -15.74 -2.00 -4.28
CA ILE A 145 -16.11 -0.64 -3.83
C ILE A 145 -17.16 -0.03 -4.76
N THR A 146 -17.00 -0.17 -6.07
CA THR A 146 -17.97 0.38 -7.04
C THR A 146 -19.35 -0.26 -6.94
N ARG A 147 -19.44 -1.47 -6.41
CA ARG A 147 -20.68 -2.24 -6.20
C ARG A 147 -21.29 -2.04 -4.82
N ASP A 148 -20.83 -1.06 -4.05
CA ASP A 148 -21.36 -0.73 -2.72
C ASP A 148 -21.25 -1.90 -1.71
N LEU A 149 -20.22 -2.74 -1.85
CA LEU A 149 -19.98 -3.83 -0.89
C LEU A 149 -19.01 -3.41 0.21
N ASP A 150 -19.31 -3.87 1.43
CA ASP A 150 -18.49 -3.67 2.62
C ASP A 150 -17.22 -4.52 2.57
N PHE A 151 -16.06 -3.89 2.69
CA PHE A 151 -14.76 -4.56 2.55
C PHE A 151 -13.73 -4.11 3.59
N LYS A 152 -12.82 -5.03 3.95
CA LYS A 152 -11.61 -4.75 4.73
C LYS A 152 -10.37 -5.25 4.02
N LEU A 153 -9.46 -4.33 3.68
CA LEU A 153 -8.17 -4.63 3.07
C LEU A 153 -7.05 -4.48 4.10
N ASP A 154 -6.46 -5.61 4.51
CA ASP A 154 -5.29 -5.60 5.38
C ASP A 154 -4.01 -5.41 4.54
N MET A 155 -3.26 -4.34 4.83
CA MET A 155 -1.98 -4.01 4.20
C MET A 155 -0.81 -4.20 5.19
N GLY A 156 -1.03 -4.89 6.31
CA GLY A 156 -0.05 -5.22 7.34
C GLY A 156 0.26 -4.09 8.32
N VAL A 157 0.45 -2.87 7.82
CA VAL A 157 0.68 -1.66 8.65
C VAL A 157 -0.59 -0.88 8.91
N ALA A 158 -1.65 -1.16 8.16
CA ALA A 158 -2.97 -0.57 8.31
C ALA A 158 -4.04 -1.44 7.64
N THR A 159 -5.26 -1.36 8.14
CA THR A 159 -6.44 -1.94 7.52
C THR A 159 -7.31 -0.83 6.94
N LEU A 160 -7.53 -0.84 5.62
CA LEU A 160 -8.50 0.02 4.97
C LEU A 160 -9.88 -0.62 5.04
N ILE A 161 -10.82 0.10 5.64
CA ILE A 161 -12.20 -0.34 5.84
C ILE A 161 -13.08 0.54 4.95
N VAL A 162 -13.83 -0.06 4.03
CA VAL A 162 -14.79 0.66 3.19
C VAL A 162 -16.18 0.13 3.47
N LYS A 163 -17.10 1.02 3.85
CA LYS A 163 -18.51 0.71 4.12
C LYS A 163 -19.41 1.79 3.57
N ASP A 164 -20.41 1.43 2.75
CA ASP A 164 -21.33 2.40 2.12
C ASP A 164 -20.58 3.58 1.43
N LYS A 165 -19.52 3.25 0.68
CA LYS A 165 -18.52 4.19 0.09
C LYS A 165 -17.77 5.08 1.08
N ARG A 166 -17.92 4.90 2.39
CA ARG A 166 -17.13 5.59 3.42
C ARG A 166 -15.86 4.81 3.68
N ALA A 167 -14.71 5.42 3.46
CA ALA A 167 -13.42 4.81 3.73
C ALA A 167 -12.87 5.29 5.08
N LYS A 168 -12.40 4.35 5.90
CA LYS A 168 -11.69 4.60 7.16
C LYS A 168 -10.39 3.79 7.18
N ILE A 169 -9.33 4.36 7.73
CA ILE A 169 -8.08 3.64 7.98
C ILE A 169 -7.97 3.29 9.46
N GLN A 170 -7.55 2.06 9.75
CA GLN A 170 -7.14 1.65 11.08
C GLN A 170 -5.65 1.29 11.02
N MET A 171 -4.80 2.15 11.60
CA MET A 171 -3.36 1.90 11.64
C MET A 171 -3.06 0.76 12.62
N ALA A 172 -2.16 -0.14 12.25
CA ALA A 172 -1.61 -1.13 13.16
C ALA A 172 -0.58 -0.46 14.09
N PRO A 173 -0.34 -0.98 15.30
CA PRO A 173 0.81 -0.58 16.11
C PRO A 173 2.09 -0.99 15.38
N VAL A 174 2.79 -0.03 14.78
CA VAL A 174 4.05 -0.29 14.07
C VAL A 174 5.22 0.12 14.96
N GLN A 175 6.14 -0.81 15.23
CA GLN A 175 7.43 -0.50 15.82
C GLN A 175 8.41 -0.12 14.71
N PHE A 176 8.84 1.15 14.70
CA PHE A 176 9.85 1.61 13.75
C PHE A 176 11.23 1.13 14.18
N LYS A 177 11.99 0.51 13.26
CA LYS A 177 13.38 0.10 13.51
C LYS A 177 14.37 1.26 13.38
N VAL A 178 13.89 2.43 12.99
CA VAL A 178 14.72 3.58 12.66
C VAL A 178 14.45 4.73 13.62
N ASP A 179 15.53 5.33 14.09
CA ASP A 179 15.54 6.62 14.75
C ASP A 179 14.88 7.65 13.82
N LEU A 180 13.62 7.98 14.11
CA LEU A 180 12.75 8.87 13.32
C LEU A 180 13.33 10.30 13.16
N THR A 181 14.46 10.58 13.82
CA THR A 181 15.22 11.82 13.73
C THR A 181 16.20 11.88 12.56
N LYS A 182 16.40 10.80 11.80
CA LYS A 182 17.20 10.81 10.57
C LYS A 182 16.33 11.17 9.38
N THR A 183 16.53 12.36 8.84
CA THR A 183 16.11 12.70 7.48
C THR A 183 16.76 11.68 6.55
N VAL A 184 15.99 10.82 5.90
CA VAL A 184 16.51 9.99 4.82
C VAL A 184 16.78 10.94 3.67
N THR A 185 18.03 11.37 3.52
CA THR A 185 18.49 12.02 2.31
C THR A 185 18.32 10.99 1.19
N ALA A 186 17.45 11.28 0.22
CA ALA A 186 17.36 10.52 -1.01
C ALA A 186 18.69 10.65 -1.77
N SER A 187 19.68 9.83 -1.42
CA SER A 187 20.97 9.79 -2.10
C SER A 187 21.59 8.41 -1.97
N SER A 188 21.05 7.47 -2.75
CA SER A 188 21.82 6.33 -3.26
C SER A 188 21.12 5.72 -4.48
N LEU A 189 20.62 6.55 -5.40
CA LEU A 189 20.54 6.10 -6.79
C LEU A 189 21.98 5.99 -7.27
N ARG A 190 22.51 4.76 -7.31
CA ARG A 190 23.80 4.49 -7.95
C ARG A 190 23.77 5.15 -9.33
N PRO A 191 24.77 5.96 -9.71
CA PRO A 191 24.86 6.42 -11.08
C PRO A 191 24.96 5.19 -11.99
N ALA A 192 24.20 5.20 -13.07
CA ALA A 192 24.26 4.18 -14.11
C ALA A 192 25.73 3.99 -14.54
N PRO A 193 26.20 2.74 -14.75
CA PRO A 193 27.55 2.50 -15.23
C PRO A 193 27.70 3.22 -16.58
N LYS A 194 28.67 4.13 -16.66
CA LYS A 194 29.08 4.74 -17.93
C LYS A 194 29.64 3.61 -18.79
N GLY A 195 28.92 3.26 -19.86
CA GLY A 195 29.39 2.35 -20.88
C GLY A 195 30.73 2.83 -21.45
N LYS A 196 31.65 1.90 -21.63
CA LYS A 196 32.76 2.00 -22.57
C LYS A 196 32.37 1.29 -23.84
#